data_AF-A0A7J8K8X4-F1
#
_entry.id   AF-A0A7J8K8X4-F1
#
_cell.length_a   1.000
_cell.length_b   1.000
_cell.length_c   1.000
_cell.angle_alpha   90.00
_cell.angle_beta   90.00
_cell.angle_gamma   90.00
#
_symmetry.space_group_name_H-M   'P 1'
#
loop_
_entity.id
_entity.type
_entity.pdbx_description
1 polymer ?
#
loop_
_entity_poly.entity_id
_entity_poly.type
_entity_poly.pdbx_seq_one_letter_code
_entity_poly.pdbx_strand_id
1 'polypeptide(L)'
;MIAFIFLAIGLCSENESTSQTIDCTYLREQCLSDANGCKHAWGIMEVACNVSGNPCKMKDSSSCTLSIQALVERNFQFKNCLCTDDLYGTVNKLLGKKCISESDNSKEDNKFIWNLTTLPYHGMKGIWSCLEVAEMCVGDVVCNTQLAPYLKACSANGNLCDVKHCQAAIRFFYQNTPFNIAQMLAFCDCAPSDIPCQQSKEALHSKPCAVNIVPPPTCLNVIHSCRNDELCRLSNSF
;
A
#
# COMPACT_ATOMS: atom_id res chain seq x y z
N MET A 1 33.01 14.82 19.01
CA MET A 1 32.01 15.55 18.19
C MET A 1 30.97 14.52 17.76
N ILE A 2 29.91 14.39 18.56
CA ILE A 2 28.85 13.38 18.39
C ILE A 2 27.62 14.14 17.92
N ALA A 3 27.19 13.91 16.68
CA ALA A 3 26.00 14.51 16.11
C ALA A 3 24.78 13.66 16.52
N PHE A 4 23.94 14.25 17.37
CA PHE A 4 22.61 13.71 17.65
C PHE A 4 21.68 14.08 16.49
N ILE A 5 21.32 13.09 15.67
CA ILE A 5 20.27 13.23 14.65
C ILE A 5 18.95 12.85 15.34
N PHE A 6 18.09 13.84 15.55
CA PHE A 6 16.73 13.62 16.04
C PHE A 6 15.89 13.00 14.92
N LEU A 7 15.57 11.71 15.03
CA LEU A 7 14.47 11.09 14.29
C LEU A 7 13.16 11.44 15.02
N ALA A 8 12.32 12.24 14.37
CA ALA A 8 10.99 12.55 14.87
C ALA A 8 10.09 11.32 14.75
N ILE A 9 9.85 10.65 15.89
CA ILE A 9 8.82 9.64 16.05
C ILE A 9 7.48 10.38 16.10
N GLY A 10 6.63 10.18 15.09
CA GLY A 10 5.26 10.71 15.04
C GLY A 10 4.39 10.04 16.11
N LEU A 11 4.41 10.58 17.33
CA LEU A 11 3.52 10.18 18.41
C LEU A 11 2.22 11.00 18.30
N CYS A 12 1.06 10.34 18.16
CA CYS A 12 -0.19 10.88 18.73
C CYS A 12 -0.09 10.81 20.26
N SER A 13 0.84 11.58 20.84
CA SER A 13 0.87 11.78 22.29
C SER A 13 -0.16 12.84 22.66
N GLU A 14 -0.89 12.53 23.72
CA GLU A 14 -1.59 13.49 24.58
C GLU A 14 -0.55 14.50 25.11
N ASN A 15 -0.16 15.48 24.31
CA ASN A 15 0.54 16.64 24.84
C ASN A 15 -0.51 17.66 25.25
N GLU A 16 -0.85 17.58 26.53
CA GLU A 16 -1.25 18.71 27.36
C GLU A 16 -0.21 19.83 27.17
N SER A 17 -0.39 20.61 26.11
CA SER A 17 0.42 21.79 25.82
C SER A 17 -0.52 23.00 25.72
N THR A 18 -0.16 24.02 26.47
CA THR A 18 -0.91 25.21 26.84
C THR A 18 -1.15 26.15 25.66
N SER A 19 -1.97 25.73 24.71
CA SER A 19 -2.52 26.56 23.64
C SER A 19 -3.92 26.07 23.32
N GLN A 20 -4.96 26.74 23.87
CA GLN A 20 -6.41 26.46 23.69
C GLN A 20 -6.67 25.12 22.97
N THR A 21 -6.44 24.02 23.68
CA THR A 21 -6.57 22.68 23.12
C THR A 21 -8.04 22.46 22.86
N ILE A 22 -8.41 22.50 21.58
CA ILE A 22 -9.78 22.19 21.16
C ILE A 22 -10.07 20.75 21.58
N ASP A 23 -10.95 20.60 22.57
CA ASP A 23 -11.42 19.30 23.03
C ASP A 23 -12.37 18.73 21.98
N CYS A 24 -11.94 17.66 21.32
CA CYS A 24 -12.71 16.97 20.29
C CYS A 24 -14.02 16.38 20.85
N THR A 25 -14.05 16.08 22.15
CA THR A 25 -15.26 15.66 22.86
C THR A 25 -16.28 16.79 22.93
N TYR A 26 -15.82 18.00 23.26
CA TYR A 26 -16.66 19.19 23.28
C TYR A 26 -17.18 19.54 21.88
N LEU A 27 -16.33 19.50 20.84
CA LEU A 27 -16.76 19.72 19.45
C LEU A 27 -17.79 18.69 18.98
N ARG A 28 -17.64 17.44 19.40
CA ARG A 28 -18.64 16.39 19.14
C ARG A 28 -19.97 16.73 19.78
N GLU A 29 -19.98 17.08 21.07
CA GLU A 29 -21.22 17.43 21.78
C GLU A 29 -21.92 18.63 21.11
N GLN A 30 -21.14 19.63 20.71
CA GLN A 30 -21.63 20.77 19.95
C GLN A 30 -22.26 20.32 18.62
N CYS A 31 -21.57 19.49 17.84
CA CYS A 31 -22.07 18.94 16.57
C CYS A 31 -23.34 18.09 16.72
N LEU A 32 -23.46 17.33 17.80
CA LEU A 32 -24.62 16.47 18.09
C LEU A 32 -25.84 17.26 18.61
N SER A 33 -25.59 18.41 19.25
CA SER A 33 -26.62 19.35 19.70
C SER A 33 -27.14 20.28 18.59
N ASP A 34 -26.41 20.38 17.47
CA ASP A 34 -26.68 21.32 16.39
C ASP A 34 -27.78 20.84 15.42
N ALA A 35 -28.56 21.80 14.89
CA ALA A 35 -29.54 21.60 13.84
C ALA A 35 -28.96 21.75 12.41
N ASN A 36 -27.74 22.28 12.27
CA ASN A 36 -27.11 22.65 10.97
C ASN A 36 -26.43 21.50 10.21
N GLY A 37 -27.02 20.31 10.20
CA GLY A 37 -26.52 19.19 9.37
C GLY A 37 -25.21 18.53 9.85
N CYS A 38 -24.51 19.11 10.83
CA CYS A 38 -23.33 18.50 11.47
C CYS A 38 -23.68 17.13 12.07
N LYS A 39 -24.78 17.05 12.83
CA LYS A 39 -25.33 15.82 13.39
C LYS A 39 -25.55 14.72 12.34
N HIS A 40 -26.00 15.09 11.14
CA HIS A 40 -26.23 14.14 10.05
C HIS A 40 -24.91 13.62 9.47
N ALA A 41 -23.95 14.51 9.20
CA ALA A 41 -22.61 14.15 8.75
C ALA A 41 -21.88 13.27 9.79
N TRP A 42 -22.05 13.59 11.08
CA TRP A 42 -21.52 12.80 12.18
C TRP A 42 -22.09 11.38 12.18
N GLY A 43 -23.41 11.23 12.02
CA GLY A 43 -24.06 9.92 11.97
C GLY A 43 -23.57 9.03 10.82
N ILE A 44 -23.31 9.62 9.64
CA ILE A 44 -22.74 8.90 8.49
C ILE A 44 -21.32 8.41 8.82
N MET A 45 -20.48 9.30 9.37
CA MET A 45 -19.12 8.96 9.79
C MET A 45 -19.10 7.87 10.86
N GLU A 46 -19.97 7.96 11.87
CA GLU A 46 -20.03 6.96 12.94
C GLU A 46 -20.43 5.57 12.41
N VAL A 47 -21.40 5.48 11.51
CA VAL A 47 -21.81 4.20 10.89
C VAL A 47 -20.72 3.62 9.98
N ALA A 48 -19.95 4.47 9.29
CA ALA A 48 -18.86 4.02 8.43
C ALA A 48 -17.66 3.51 9.25
N CYS A 49 -17.36 4.18 10.37
CA CYS A 49 -16.21 3.88 11.21
C CYS A 49 -16.47 2.83 12.30
N ASN A 50 -17.71 2.63 12.72
CA ASN A 50 -18.05 1.75 13.85
C ASN A 50 -19.00 0.62 13.43
N VAL A 51 -18.73 -0.60 13.92
CA VAL A 51 -19.68 -1.73 13.85
C VAL A 51 -20.57 -1.73 15.08
N SER A 52 -21.89 -1.81 14.88
CA SER A 52 -22.86 -1.94 15.98
C SER A 52 -22.46 -3.07 16.94
N GLY A 53 -22.09 -2.72 18.17
CA GLY A 53 -21.70 -3.65 19.23
C GLY A 53 -20.20 -3.79 19.51
N ASN A 54 -19.29 -3.28 18.65
CA ASN A 54 -17.85 -3.20 18.97
C ASN A 54 -17.18 -1.93 18.40
N PRO A 55 -16.93 -0.90 19.24
CA PRO A 55 -16.32 0.38 18.83
C PRO A 55 -14.88 0.28 18.35
N CYS A 56 -14.23 -0.86 18.58
CA CYS A 56 -12.83 -1.08 18.22
C CYS A 56 -12.66 -1.93 16.97
N LYS A 57 -13.77 -2.34 16.35
CA LYS A 57 -13.77 -3.05 15.08
C LYS A 57 -14.30 -2.12 14.00
N MET A 58 -13.40 -1.60 13.18
CA MET A 58 -13.77 -0.73 12.06
C MET A 58 -14.33 -1.57 10.91
N LYS A 59 -15.50 -1.17 10.39
CA LYS A 59 -16.21 -1.92 9.35
C LYS A 59 -15.44 -1.90 8.03
N ASP A 60 -15.05 -0.70 7.60
CA ASP A 60 -14.31 -0.46 6.36
C ASP A 60 -13.46 0.81 6.55
N SER A 61 -12.13 0.66 6.53
CA SER A 61 -11.19 1.77 6.75
C SER A 61 -11.30 2.86 5.69
N SER A 62 -11.62 2.50 4.45
CA SER A 62 -11.72 3.43 3.33
C SER A 62 -12.98 4.28 3.42
N SER A 63 -14.12 3.65 3.71
CA SER A 63 -15.41 4.31 3.93
C SER A 63 -15.37 5.20 5.16
N CYS A 64 -14.68 4.76 6.22
CA CYS A 64 -14.45 5.58 7.41
C CYS A 64 -13.60 6.81 7.08
N THR A 65 -12.48 6.64 6.37
CA THR A 65 -11.59 7.75 5.97
C THR A 65 -12.33 8.80 5.13
N LEU A 66 -13.10 8.35 4.12
CA LEU A 66 -13.89 9.24 3.27
C LEU A 66 -14.97 10.00 4.07
N SER A 67 -15.60 9.32 5.02
CA SER A 67 -16.64 9.94 5.85
C SER A 67 -16.07 10.94 6.86
N ILE A 68 -14.87 10.69 7.39
CA ILE A 68 -14.12 11.65 8.22
C ILE A 68 -13.73 12.87 7.38
N GLN A 69 -13.24 12.68 6.16
CA GLN A 69 -12.89 13.78 5.27
C GLN A 69 -14.13 14.65 4.97
N ALA A 70 -15.26 14.04 4.61
CA ALA A 70 -16.51 14.75 4.35
C ALA A 70 -17.03 15.51 5.59
N LEU A 71 -16.84 14.95 6.80
CA LEU A 71 -17.18 15.62 8.05
C LEU A 71 -16.31 16.87 8.27
N VAL A 72 -14.99 16.76 8.08
CA VAL A 72 -14.03 17.85 8.30
C VAL A 72 -14.13 18.94 7.25
N GLU A 73 -14.38 18.60 5.98
CA GLU A 73 -14.58 19.58 4.90
C GLU A 73 -15.76 20.51 5.17
N ARG A 74 -16.82 19.99 5.79
CA ARG A 74 -18.00 20.78 6.17
C ARG A 74 -17.89 21.40 7.56
N ASN A 75 -17.06 20.84 8.44
CA ASN A 75 -16.89 21.24 9.83
C ASN A 75 -15.41 21.33 10.17
N PHE A 76 -14.78 22.41 9.69
CA PHE A 76 -13.32 22.63 9.74
C PHE A 76 -12.72 22.55 11.15
N GLN A 77 -13.53 22.76 12.19
CA GLN A 77 -13.11 22.65 13.60
C GLN A 77 -12.54 21.25 13.94
N PHE A 78 -13.04 20.19 13.27
CA PHE A 78 -12.55 18.82 13.46
C PHE A 78 -11.17 18.56 12.85
N LYS A 79 -10.58 19.50 12.09
CA LYS A 79 -9.24 19.33 11.53
C LYS A 79 -8.18 19.09 12.63
N ASN A 80 -8.38 19.67 13.81
CA ASN A 80 -7.49 19.49 14.97
C ASN A 80 -7.72 18.16 15.71
N CYS A 81 -8.76 17.41 15.32
CA CYS A 81 -9.08 16.08 15.83
C CYS A 81 -8.51 14.96 14.97
N LEU A 82 -7.84 15.29 13.86
CA LEU A 82 -7.16 14.33 13.01
C LEU A 82 -5.79 13.99 13.58
N CYS A 83 -5.48 12.70 13.62
CA CYS A 83 -4.14 12.18 13.83
C CYS A 83 -3.47 11.99 12.46
N THR A 84 -2.24 12.49 12.31
CA THR A 84 -1.42 12.18 11.14
C THR A 84 -1.18 10.68 11.12
N ASP A 85 -1.54 10.04 10.01
CA ASP A 85 -1.17 8.64 9.72
C ASP A 85 -1.73 7.57 10.69
N ASP A 86 -2.61 7.96 11.62
CA ASP A 86 -3.30 7.06 12.55
C ASP A 86 -4.83 7.25 12.48
N LEU A 87 -5.47 6.43 11.65
CA LEU A 87 -6.92 6.40 11.49
C LEU A 87 -7.63 5.93 12.76
N TYR A 88 -7.05 4.97 13.49
CA TYR A 88 -7.62 4.51 14.76
C TYR A 88 -7.48 5.60 15.83
N GLY A 89 -6.34 6.28 15.90
CA GLY A 89 -6.15 7.46 16.75
C GLY A 89 -7.12 8.59 16.43
N THR A 90 -7.34 8.87 15.14
CA THR A 90 -8.33 9.85 14.67
C THR A 90 -9.73 9.48 15.12
N VAL A 91 -10.15 8.24 14.88
CA VAL A 91 -11.46 7.72 15.29
C VAL A 91 -11.61 7.73 16.82
N ASN A 92 -10.58 7.33 17.56
CA ASN A 92 -10.58 7.33 19.02
C ASN A 92 -10.71 8.76 19.57
N LYS A 93 -10.02 9.74 18.97
CA LYS A 93 -10.07 11.16 19.37
C LYS A 93 -11.42 11.80 19.03
N LEU A 94 -12.04 11.44 17.90
CA LEU A 94 -13.38 11.89 17.52
C LEU A 94 -14.47 11.25 18.38
N LEU A 95 -14.39 9.94 18.60
CA LEU A 95 -15.43 9.19 19.31
C LEU A 95 -15.24 9.17 20.84
N GLY A 96 -14.09 9.62 21.35
CA GLY A 96 -13.76 9.61 22.77
C GLY A 96 -13.69 8.19 23.36
N LYS A 97 -13.33 7.19 22.55
CA LYS A 97 -13.25 5.78 22.97
C LYS A 97 -11.82 5.28 22.86
N LYS A 98 -11.31 4.67 23.92
CA LYS A 98 -9.92 4.17 23.98
C LYS A 98 -9.91 2.70 23.53
N CYS A 99 -9.55 2.47 22.27
CA CYS A 99 -9.39 1.12 21.73
C CYS A 99 -7.92 0.70 21.85
N ILE A 100 -7.65 -0.39 22.57
CA ILE A 100 -6.34 -1.02 22.61
C ILE A 100 -6.32 -2.01 21.44
N SER A 101 -5.50 -1.77 20.43
CA SER A 101 -5.21 -2.79 19.42
C SER A 101 -4.56 -3.98 20.13
N GLU A 102 -5.15 -5.18 20.10
CA GLU A 102 -4.40 -6.40 20.33
C GLU A 102 -3.32 -6.47 19.25
N SER A 103 -2.11 -6.06 19.63
CA SER A 103 -0.92 -6.10 18.79
C SER A 103 -0.48 -7.56 18.63
N ASP A 104 -0.72 -8.15 17.46
CA ASP A 104 0.16 -9.23 17.00
C ASP A 104 1.48 -8.59 16.56
N ASN A 105 2.51 -8.85 17.35
CA ASN A 105 3.88 -8.41 17.12
C ASN A 105 4.39 -8.93 15.77
N SER A 106 4.49 -8.06 14.77
CA SER A 106 5.51 -8.18 13.74
C SER A 106 5.80 -6.80 13.15
N LYS A 107 7.08 -6.40 13.29
CA LYS A 107 7.93 -5.67 12.33
C LYS A 107 7.21 -5.18 11.06
N GLU A 108 7.40 -4.00 10.49
CA GLU A 108 8.40 -2.94 10.60
C GLU A 108 8.07 -2.00 9.42
N ASP A 109 8.27 -0.71 9.64
CA ASP A 109 8.64 0.37 8.72
C ASP A 109 8.15 0.44 7.25
N ASN A 110 7.80 1.68 6.87
CA ASN A 110 7.68 2.25 5.52
C ASN A 110 6.34 2.13 4.76
N LYS A 111 5.20 2.35 5.43
CA LYS A 111 3.87 2.44 4.80
C LYS A 111 3.37 3.88 4.53
N PHE A 112 4.26 4.87 4.37
CA PHE A 112 3.85 6.29 4.23
C PHE A 112 4.39 7.02 3.00
N ILE A 113 4.57 6.31 1.89
CA ILE A 113 4.45 6.92 0.56
C ILE A 113 3.54 6.01 -0.27
N TRP A 114 2.71 6.60 -1.14
CA TRP A 114 1.92 5.95 -2.22
C TRP A 114 0.39 5.93 -2.09
N ASN A 115 -0.21 7.03 -1.64
CA ASN A 115 -1.51 7.43 -2.18
C ASN A 115 -1.34 7.95 -3.62
N LEU A 116 -1.29 7.05 -4.62
CA LEU A 116 -1.65 7.39 -6.01
C LEU A 116 -1.88 6.18 -6.95
N THR A 117 -2.37 5.06 -6.44
CA THR A 117 -2.89 3.98 -7.29
C THR A 117 -4.31 3.65 -6.92
N THR A 118 -5.20 3.65 -7.90
CA THR A 118 -6.66 3.44 -7.78
C THR A 118 -7.05 2.00 -7.47
N LEU A 119 -6.08 1.19 -7.03
CA LEU A 119 -6.23 -0.25 -6.96
C LEU A 119 -6.91 -0.68 -5.66
N PRO A 120 -8.14 -1.22 -5.73
CA PRO A 120 -8.84 -1.67 -4.54
C PRO A 120 -8.10 -2.90 -4.00
N TYR A 121 -7.45 -2.75 -2.85
CA TYR A 121 -7.00 -3.90 -2.07
C TYR A 121 -8.25 -4.59 -1.51
N HIS A 122 -8.86 -5.46 -2.30
CA HIS A 122 -9.83 -6.41 -1.77
C HIS A 122 -9.03 -7.50 -1.06
N GLY A 123 -9.15 -7.56 0.27
CA GLY A 123 -8.56 -8.61 1.09
C GLY A 123 -9.17 -9.97 0.75
N MET A 124 -8.70 -10.60 -0.33
CA MET A 124 -9.00 -11.98 -0.67
C MET A 124 -7.85 -12.87 -0.21
N LYS A 125 -8.21 -13.86 0.60
CA LYS A 125 -7.31 -14.87 1.15
C LYS A 125 -7.00 -15.90 0.05
N GLY A 126 -5.99 -15.66 -0.78
CA GLY A 126 -5.60 -16.55 -1.87
C GLY A 126 -4.43 -16.04 -2.72
N ILE A 127 -3.83 -16.92 -3.53
CA ILE A 127 -2.85 -16.55 -4.56
C ILE A 127 -3.60 -15.86 -5.71
N TRP A 128 -3.12 -14.71 -6.16
CA TRP A 128 -3.76 -13.93 -7.22
C TRP A 128 -3.55 -14.56 -8.60
N SER A 129 -4.56 -14.52 -9.46
CA SER A 129 -4.41 -14.89 -10.86
C SER A 129 -3.49 -13.91 -11.58
N CYS A 130 -2.51 -14.39 -12.33
CA CYS A 130 -1.64 -13.49 -13.11
C CYS A 130 -2.40 -12.68 -14.16
N LEU A 131 -3.51 -13.21 -14.70
CA LEU A 131 -4.35 -12.47 -15.63
C LEU A 131 -5.04 -11.29 -14.93
N GLU A 132 -5.66 -11.53 -13.78
CA GLU A 132 -6.38 -10.49 -13.02
C GLU A 132 -5.42 -9.38 -12.58
N VAL A 133 -4.22 -9.73 -12.11
CA VAL A 133 -3.22 -8.74 -11.70
C VAL A 133 -2.69 -7.95 -12.92
N ALA A 134 -2.53 -8.60 -14.08
CA ALA A 134 -2.15 -7.91 -15.31
C ALA A 134 -3.21 -6.89 -15.72
N GLU A 135 -4.49 -7.29 -15.80
CA GLU A 135 -5.61 -6.43 -16.15
C GLU A 135 -5.73 -5.24 -15.19
N MET A 136 -5.55 -5.52 -13.89
CA MET A 136 -5.53 -4.54 -12.82
C MET A 136 -4.43 -3.49 -13.03
N CYS A 137 -3.19 -3.92 -13.27
CA CYS A 137 -2.07 -3.00 -13.49
C CYS A 137 -2.23 -2.21 -14.80
N VAL A 138 -2.72 -2.83 -15.87
CA VAL A 138 -2.97 -2.15 -17.16
C VAL A 138 -4.08 -1.11 -17.04
N GLY A 139 -5.10 -1.37 -16.21
CA GLY A 139 -6.18 -0.43 -15.93
C GLY A 139 -5.78 0.77 -15.07
N ASP A 140 -4.71 0.65 -14.27
CA ASP A 140 -4.15 1.74 -13.46
C ASP A 140 -3.09 2.51 -14.26
N VAL A 141 -3.28 3.82 -14.44
CA VAL A 141 -2.40 4.65 -15.27
C VAL A 141 -0.96 4.67 -14.76
N VAL A 142 -0.75 4.67 -13.43
CA VAL A 142 0.59 4.73 -12.84
C VAL A 142 1.31 3.41 -13.04
N CYS A 143 0.65 2.29 -12.74
CA CYS A 143 1.23 0.96 -12.95
C CYS A 143 1.51 0.69 -14.43
N ASN A 144 0.55 0.98 -15.31
CA ASN A 144 0.70 0.76 -16.75
C ASN A 144 1.82 1.61 -17.37
N THR A 145 2.01 2.86 -16.89
CA THR A 145 3.11 3.72 -17.33
C THR A 145 4.47 3.08 -17.06
N GLN A 146 4.61 2.31 -15.98
CA GLN A 146 5.83 1.58 -15.65
C GLN A 146 5.88 0.20 -16.33
N LEU A 147 4.75 -0.49 -16.45
CA LEU A 147 4.65 -1.85 -17.00
C LEU A 147 4.93 -1.90 -18.51
N ALA A 148 4.42 -0.94 -19.27
CA ALA A 148 4.55 -0.95 -20.73
C ALA A 148 6.02 -0.86 -21.22
N PRO A 149 6.89 0.02 -20.69
CA PRO A 149 8.32 0.02 -20.99
C PRO A 149 9.01 -1.29 -20.61
N TYR A 150 8.64 -1.87 -19.47
CA TYR A 150 9.17 -3.16 -19.02
C TYR A 150 8.86 -4.28 -20.03
N LEU A 151 7.57 -4.45 -20.39
CA LEU A 151 7.16 -5.47 -21.35
C LEU A 151 7.84 -5.27 -22.71
N LYS A 152 7.99 -4.03 -23.16
CA LYS A 152 8.67 -3.70 -24.41
C LYS A 152 10.15 -4.10 -24.39
N ALA A 153 10.86 -3.81 -23.31
CA ALA A 153 12.29 -4.13 -23.16
C ALA A 153 12.56 -5.63 -23.10
N CYS A 154 11.58 -6.42 -22.64
CA CYS A 154 11.70 -7.86 -22.43
C CYS A 154 10.97 -8.70 -23.49
N SER A 155 10.36 -8.08 -24.50
CA SER A 155 9.67 -8.78 -25.59
C SER A 155 10.66 -9.40 -26.57
N ALA A 156 10.46 -10.68 -26.90
CA ALA A 156 11.27 -11.39 -27.90
C ALA A 156 10.65 -11.21 -29.30
N ASN A 157 11.08 -10.19 -30.04
CA ASN A 157 10.59 -9.90 -31.41
C ASN A 157 11.36 -10.69 -32.49
N GLY A 158 11.42 -12.03 -32.38
CA GLY A 158 12.10 -12.88 -33.38
C GLY A 158 13.64 -12.79 -33.41
N ASN A 159 14.24 -11.91 -32.60
CA ASN A 159 15.69 -11.77 -32.36
C ASN A 159 16.04 -12.24 -30.93
N LEU A 160 17.33 -12.50 -30.66
CA LEU A 160 17.86 -12.67 -29.31
C LEU A 160 17.52 -11.43 -28.46
N CYS A 161 16.89 -11.65 -27.30
CA CYS A 161 16.54 -10.56 -26.39
C CYS A 161 17.79 -9.92 -25.78
N ASP A 162 17.78 -8.59 -25.62
CA ASP A 162 18.79 -7.89 -24.84
C ASP A 162 18.54 -8.13 -23.33
N VAL A 163 19.14 -9.20 -22.82
CA VAL A 163 18.98 -9.63 -21.42
C VAL A 163 19.39 -8.52 -20.44
N LYS A 164 20.43 -7.74 -20.75
CA LYS A 164 20.90 -6.67 -19.85
C LYS A 164 19.89 -5.53 -19.80
N HIS A 165 19.37 -5.13 -20.96
CA HIS A 165 18.35 -4.09 -21.03
C HIS A 165 17.04 -4.54 -20.36
N CYS A 166 16.61 -5.78 -20.59
CA CYS A 166 15.44 -6.35 -19.91
C CYS A 166 15.63 -6.40 -18.38
N GLN A 167 16.78 -6.87 -17.88
CA GLN A 167 17.09 -6.88 -16.44
C GLN A 167 17.08 -5.48 -15.83
N ALA A 168 17.60 -4.46 -16.53
CA ALA A 168 17.53 -3.08 -16.07
C ALA A 168 16.08 -2.58 -16.01
N ALA A 169 15.27 -2.88 -17.02
CA ALA A 169 13.85 -2.53 -17.05
C ALA A 169 13.04 -3.22 -15.93
N ILE A 170 13.32 -4.49 -15.62
CA ILE A 170 12.74 -5.21 -14.48
C ILE A 170 13.04 -4.49 -13.16
N ARG A 171 14.32 -4.15 -12.92
CA ARG A 171 14.71 -3.44 -11.68
C ARG A 171 14.01 -2.09 -11.59
N PHE A 172 14.01 -1.33 -12.68
CA PHE A 172 13.36 -0.03 -12.73
C PHE A 172 11.86 -0.13 -12.45
N PHE A 173 11.18 -1.12 -13.03
CA PHE A 173 9.77 -1.37 -12.80
C PHE A 173 9.47 -1.60 -11.31
N TYR A 174 10.15 -2.55 -10.67
CA TYR A 174 9.87 -2.88 -9.27
C TYR A 174 10.30 -1.80 -8.27
N GLN A 175 11.29 -0.97 -8.60
CA GLN A 175 11.68 0.19 -7.77
C GLN A 175 10.67 1.34 -7.83
N ASN A 176 9.96 1.48 -8.96
CA ASN A 176 9.02 2.58 -9.20
C ASN A 176 7.55 2.14 -9.15
N THR A 177 7.29 0.88 -8.80
CA THR A 177 5.93 0.34 -8.63
C THR A 177 5.62 0.24 -7.14
N PRO A 178 4.41 0.64 -6.70
CA PRO A 178 3.98 0.47 -5.32
C PRO A 178 4.12 -0.98 -4.84
N PHE A 179 4.61 -1.15 -3.60
CA PHE A 179 4.97 -2.46 -3.05
C PHE A 179 3.86 -3.51 -3.12
N ASN A 180 2.61 -3.12 -2.82
CA ASN A 180 1.45 -4.02 -2.89
C ASN A 180 1.22 -4.58 -4.30
N ILE A 181 1.36 -3.74 -5.33
CA ILE A 181 1.16 -4.14 -6.73
C ILE A 181 2.34 -4.97 -7.20
N ALA A 182 3.56 -4.53 -6.87
CA ALA A 182 4.79 -5.28 -7.11
C ALA A 182 4.71 -6.69 -6.51
N GLN A 183 4.24 -6.81 -5.27
CA GLN A 183 4.06 -8.09 -4.59
C GLN A 183 3.02 -8.96 -5.31
N MET A 184 1.87 -8.40 -5.70
CA MET A 184 0.85 -9.14 -6.45
C MET A 184 1.39 -9.65 -7.79
N LEU A 185 2.12 -8.81 -8.54
CA LEU A 185 2.72 -9.18 -9.83
C LEU A 185 3.82 -10.24 -9.69
N ALA A 186 4.63 -10.14 -8.64
CA ALA A 186 5.71 -11.08 -8.38
C ALA A 186 5.22 -12.46 -7.94
N PHE A 187 4.11 -12.52 -7.20
CA PHE A 187 3.60 -13.75 -6.57
C PHE A 187 2.29 -14.27 -7.17
N CYS A 188 1.83 -13.74 -8.30
CA CYS A 188 0.68 -14.30 -8.99
C CYS A 188 0.95 -15.73 -9.48
N ASP A 189 -0.11 -16.53 -9.57
CA ASP A 189 -0.04 -17.89 -10.12
C ASP A 189 -1.27 -18.21 -10.97
N CYS A 190 -1.22 -19.34 -11.66
CA CYS A 190 -2.24 -19.75 -12.62
C CYS A 190 -2.51 -21.25 -12.50
N ALA A 191 -3.77 -21.66 -12.65
CA ALA A 191 -4.09 -23.06 -12.83
C ALA A 191 -3.42 -23.61 -14.12
N PRO A 192 -2.96 -24.87 -14.15
CA PRO A 192 -2.27 -25.43 -15.32
C PRO A 192 -3.11 -25.41 -16.61
N SER A 193 -4.43 -25.51 -16.50
CA SER A 193 -5.36 -25.50 -17.64
C SER A 193 -5.79 -24.10 -18.08
N ASP A 194 -5.46 -23.05 -17.33
CA ASP A 194 -5.88 -21.68 -17.62
C ASP A 194 -4.87 -21.01 -18.58
N ILE A 195 -5.06 -21.27 -19.87
CA ILE A 195 -4.14 -20.80 -20.93
C ILE A 195 -3.99 -19.28 -20.96
N PRO A 196 -5.07 -18.46 -20.89
CA PRO A 196 -4.94 -17.00 -20.82
C PRO A 196 -4.12 -16.50 -19.62
N CYS A 197 -4.31 -17.11 -18.45
CA CYS A 197 -3.50 -16.79 -17.28
C CYS A 197 -2.03 -17.17 -17.50
N GLN A 198 -1.74 -18.36 -18.05
CA GLN A 198 -0.37 -18.77 -18.33
C GLN A 198 0.33 -17.81 -19.30
N GLN A 199 -0.35 -17.35 -20.36
CA GLN A 199 0.20 -16.35 -21.28
C GLN A 199 0.51 -15.03 -20.57
N SER A 200 -0.39 -14.59 -19.69
CA SER A 200 -0.17 -13.40 -18.87
C SER A 200 1.02 -13.57 -17.93
N LYS A 201 1.16 -14.73 -17.29
CA LYS A 201 2.28 -15.08 -16.42
C LYS A 201 3.62 -15.07 -17.18
N GLU A 202 3.64 -15.61 -18.40
CA GLU A 202 4.85 -15.64 -19.23
C GLU A 202 5.32 -14.24 -19.62
N ALA A 203 4.40 -13.35 -19.96
CA ALA A 203 4.68 -11.96 -20.27
C ALA A 203 5.12 -11.18 -19.02
N LEU A 204 4.34 -11.26 -17.92
CA LEU A 204 4.62 -10.56 -16.67
C LEU A 204 5.94 -10.97 -16.03
N HIS A 205 6.37 -12.23 -16.18
CA HIS A 205 7.63 -12.72 -15.63
C HIS A 205 8.75 -12.78 -16.67
N SER A 206 8.50 -12.24 -17.88
CA SER A 206 9.48 -12.17 -18.98
C SER A 206 10.19 -13.50 -19.25
N LYS A 207 9.47 -14.64 -19.15
CA LYS A 207 10.09 -15.97 -19.22
C LYS A 207 10.97 -16.18 -20.46
N PRO A 208 10.56 -15.76 -21.68
CA PRO A 208 11.36 -15.95 -22.88
C PRO A 208 12.71 -15.22 -22.90
N CYS A 209 12.85 -14.12 -22.14
CA CYS A 209 14.05 -13.27 -22.17
C CYS A 209 14.87 -13.33 -20.88
N ALA A 210 14.21 -13.31 -19.72
CA ALA A 210 14.86 -13.20 -18.42
C ALA A 210 15.05 -14.54 -17.69
N VAL A 211 14.22 -15.55 -17.99
CA VAL A 211 14.20 -16.83 -17.26
C VAL A 211 14.80 -17.97 -18.08
N ASN A 212 14.43 -18.08 -19.35
CA ASN A 212 14.86 -19.18 -20.22
C ASN A 212 16.20 -18.87 -20.91
N ILE A 213 17.28 -18.78 -20.12
CA ILE A 213 18.65 -18.74 -20.65
C ILE A 213 19.04 -20.16 -21.08
N VAL A 214 19.52 -20.31 -22.32
CA VAL A 214 19.94 -21.61 -22.87
C VAL A 214 21.46 -21.59 -23.14
N PRO A 215 22.26 -22.50 -22.54
CA PRO A 215 21.86 -23.50 -21.55
C PRO A 215 21.53 -22.89 -20.17
N PRO A 216 20.65 -23.51 -19.37
CA PRO A 216 20.36 -23.03 -18.02
C PRO A 216 21.62 -23.01 -17.16
N PRO A 217 21.95 -21.90 -16.48
CA PRO A 217 23.08 -21.87 -15.57
C PRO A 217 22.80 -22.75 -14.35
N THR A 218 23.86 -23.27 -13.72
CA THR A 218 23.73 -23.94 -12.42
C THR A 218 23.37 -22.92 -11.33
N CYS A 219 22.69 -23.35 -10.27
CA CYS A 219 22.40 -22.49 -9.12
C CYS A 219 23.67 -21.88 -8.52
N LEU A 220 24.77 -22.64 -8.51
CA LEU A 220 26.08 -22.16 -8.04
C LEU A 220 26.60 -21.01 -8.90
N ASN A 221 26.51 -21.11 -10.23
CA ASN A 221 26.91 -20.04 -11.14
C ASN A 221 26.06 -18.77 -10.95
N VAL A 222 24.75 -18.92 -10.70
CA VAL A 222 23.88 -17.77 -10.40
C VAL A 222 24.30 -17.08 -9.10
N ILE A 223 24.59 -17.82 -8.04
CA ILE A 223 25.08 -17.28 -6.77
C ILE A 223 26.42 -16.56 -6.94
N HIS A 224 27.37 -17.16 -7.68
CA HIS A 224 28.65 -16.51 -7.94
C HIS A 224 28.51 -15.23 -8.75
N SER A 225 27.66 -15.24 -9.79
CA SER A 225 27.36 -14.06 -10.59
C SER A 225 26.78 -12.94 -9.71
N CYS A 226 25.82 -13.28 -8.83
CA CYS A 226 25.22 -12.33 -7.90
C CYS A 226 26.22 -11.75 -6.88
N ARG A 227 27.15 -12.56 -6.36
CA ARG A 227 28.19 -12.07 -5.42
C ARG A 227 29.13 -11.04 -6.04
N ASN A 228 29.35 -11.14 -7.35
CA ASN A 228 30.18 -10.23 -8.12
C ASN A 228 29.43 -8.96 -8.56
N ASP A 229 28.10 -8.93 -8.42
CA ASP A 229 27.25 -7.77 -8.69
C ASP A 229 26.88 -7.07 -7.37
N GLU A 230 27.28 -5.81 -7.21
CA GLU A 230 27.11 -5.08 -5.95
C GLU A 230 25.64 -4.95 -5.54
N LEU A 231 24.76 -4.65 -6.50
CA LEU A 231 23.32 -4.49 -6.26
C LEU A 231 22.69 -5.82 -5.82
N CYS A 232 23.00 -6.91 -6.53
CA CYS A 232 22.49 -8.24 -6.20
C CYS A 232 22.99 -8.70 -4.82
N ARG A 233 24.25 -8.42 -4.48
CA ARG A 233 24.82 -8.76 -3.18
C ARG A 233 24.13 -8.04 -2.02
N LEU A 234 23.85 -6.74 -2.18
CA LEU A 234 23.15 -5.95 -1.15
C LEU A 234 21.71 -6.41 -0.96
N SER A 235 21.01 -6.76 -2.04
CA SER A 235 19.62 -7.26 -1.97
C SER A 235 19.48 -8.65 -1.30
N ASN A 236 20.57 -9.42 -1.15
CA ASN A 236 20.59 -10.74 -0.51
C ASN A 236 21.23 -10.75 0.89
N SER A 237 21.54 -9.57 1.45
CA SER A 237 22.11 -9.45 2.80
C SER A 237 21.00 -9.20 3.81
N PHE A 238 20.25 -10.25 4.17
CA PHE A 238 19.30 -10.29 5.28
C PHE A 238 19.67 -11.40 6.26
#